data_AF-X6NQI4-F1
#
_entry.id   AF-X6NQI4-F1
#
_cell.length_a   1.000
_cell.length_b   1.000
_cell.length_c   1.000
_cell.angle_alpha   90.00
_cell.angle_beta   90.00
_cell.angle_gamma   90.00
#
_symmetry.space_group_name_H-M   'P 1'
#
loop_
_entity.id
_entity.type
_entity.pdbx_description
1 polymer ?
#
loop_
_entity_poly.entity_id
_entity_poly.type
_entity_poly.pdbx_seq_one_letter_code
_entity_poly.pdbx_strand_id
1 'polypeptide(L)'
;MFDCIFLKVVQERQQQMKHQQMVSGVSFISYWSGQLIADFIVSLPTCGLVIMMVHVFDVSAFEGSAEPVFIIVILLFLLSVLPLTYLLSLLFKSPEKAQATFTAMYVLLGSVLAVVTYILMVISKSTKRASRVLAYLFRASPMYCMADALILISFKPYLFPDLSYWDQKLTGRNLSAMAVESVLYFALLLLVEYMASFPSLMTRLGFNVNVPKAVSGFFFFFYLYDRLS
;
A
#
# COMPACT_ATOMS: atom_id res chain seq x y z
N MET A 1 11.89 -6.25 2.23
CA MET A 1 11.12 -6.60 1.01
C MET A 1 10.52 -5.36 0.36
N PHE A 2 9.54 -4.70 1.01
CA PHE A 2 8.95 -3.46 0.46
C PHE A 2 9.98 -2.34 0.25
N ASP A 3 10.98 -2.23 1.13
CA ASP A 3 12.11 -1.32 0.94
C ASP A 3 12.89 -1.58 -0.35
N CYS A 4 13.09 -2.84 -0.74
CA CYS A 4 13.82 -3.19 -1.97
C CYS A 4 13.03 -2.80 -3.23
N ILE A 5 11.71 -3.04 -3.22
CA ILE A 5 10.80 -2.65 -4.30
C ILE A 5 10.78 -1.14 -4.44
N PHE A 6 10.68 -0.44 -3.32
CA PHE A 6 10.73 1.01 -3.27
C PHE A 6 12.04 1.56 -3.86
N LEU A 7 13.18 1.07 -3.35
CA LEU A 7 14.51 1.51 -3.80
C LEU A 7 14.68 1.29 -5.30
N LYS A 8 14.25 0.13 -5.82
CA LYS A 8 14.24 -0.17 -7.26
C LYS A 8 13.46 0.89 -8.04
N VAL A 9 12.22 1.20 -7.64
CA VAL A 9 11.39 2.21 -8.32
C VAL A 9 12.03 3.60 -8.26
N VAL A 10 12.65 3.98 -7.15
CA VAL A 10 13.38 5.26 -7.07
C VAL A 10 14.61 5.27 -7.98
N GLN A 11 15.40 4.20 -7.99
CA GLN A 11 16.58 4.06 -8.84
C GLN A 11 16.22 4.06 -10.34
N GLU A 12 15.16 3.34 -10.74
CA GLU A 12 14.67 3.31 -12.11
C GLU A 12 14.27 4.70 -12.62
N ARG A 13 13.69 5.54 -11.74
CA ARG A 13 13.38 6.93 -12.06
C ARG A 13 14.63 7.79 -12.16
N GLN A 14 15.62 7.60 -11.28
CA GLN A 14 16.90 8.32 -11.37
C GLN A 14 17.63 8.00 -12.68
N GLN A 15 17.55 6.74 -13.12
CA GLN A 15 18.18 6.25 -14.35
C GLN A 15 17.34 6.48 -15.61
N GLN A 16 16.15 7.08 -15.50
CA GLN A 16 15.23 7.31 -16.63
C GLN A 16 14.85 6.02 -17.39
N MET A 17 14.89 4.86 -16.74
CA MET A 17 14.62 3.55 -17.36
C MET A 17 13.20 3.47 -17.92
N LYS A 18 12.22 3.99 -17.17
CA LYS A 18 10.83 4.10 -17.62
C LYS A 18 10.71 4.97 -18.89
N HIS A 19 11.48 6.07 -18.98
CA HIS A 19 11.47 6.94 -20.15
C HIS A 19 11.99 6.21 -21.39
N GLN A 20 13.08 5.45 -21.26
CA GLN A 20 13.61 4.64 -22.36
C GLN A 20 12.59 3.60 -22.86
N GLN A 21 11.85 2.96 -21.95
CA GLN A 21 10.78 2.04 -22.33
C GLN A 21 9.62 2.76 -23.04
N MET A 22 9.25 3.97 -22.60
CA MET A 22 8.21 4.76 -23.24
C MET A 22 8.61 5.25 -24.65
N VAL A 23 9.88 5.65 -24.85
CA VAL A 23 10.41 6.00 -26.19
C VAL A 23 10.40 4.79 -27.13
N SER A 24 10.46 3.58 -26.58
CA SER A 24 10.33 2.31 -27.32
C SER A 24 8.87 1.92 -27.62
N GLY A 25 7.90 2.78 -27.33
CA GLY A 25 6.48 2.58 -27.62
C GLY A 25 5.66 1.90 -26.52
N VAL A 26 6.24 1.67 -25.33
CA VAL A 26 5.51 1.09 -24.19
C VAL A 26 4.61 2.15 -23.55
N SER A 27 3.32 1.84 -23.36
CA SER A 27 2.39 2.73 -22.66
C SER A 27 2.67 2.76 -21.15
N PHE A 28 2.35 3.88 -20.47
CA PHE A 28 2.52 3.97 -19.01
C PHE A 28 1.64 2.95 -18.26
N ILE A 29 0.49 2.57 -18.82
CA ILE A 29 -0.40 1.55 -18.24
C ILE A 29 0.31 0.19 -18.31
N SER A 30 0.84 -0.18 -19.47
CA SER A 30 1.59 -1.43 -19.66
C SER A 30 2.79 -1.52 -18.73
N TYR A 31 3.51 -0.40 -18.53
CA TYR A 31 4.62 -0.31 -17.59
C TYR A 31 4.18 -0.65 -16.16
N TRP A 32 3.19 0.09 -15.63
CA TRP A 32 2.77 -0.07 -14.23
C TRP A 32 2.08 -1.41 -13.97
N SER A 33 1.31 -1.93 -14.93
CA SER A 33 0.74 -3.27 -14.82
C SER A 33 1.82 -4.35 -14.85
N GLY A 34 2.80 -4.24 -15.75
CA GLY A 34 3.93 -5.17 -15.81
C GLY A 34 4.74 -5.17 -14.51
N GLN A 35 5.03 -3.99 -13.98
CA GLN A 35 5.72 -3.84 -12.71
C GLN A 35 4.94 -4.44 -11.54
N LEU A 36 3.63 -4.15 -11.44
CA LEU A 36 2.77 -4.70 -10.39
C LEU A 36 2.76 -6.23 -10.42
N ILE A 37 2.60 -6.83 -11.61
CA ILE A 37 2.58 -8.29 -11.77
C ILE A 37 3.94 -8.89 -11.41
N ALA A 38 5.03 -8.31 -11.89
CA ALA A 38 6.38 -8.80 -11.62
C ALA A 38 6.70 -8.75 -10.12
N ASP A 39 6.45 -7.59 -9.49
CA ASP A 39 6.72 -7.43 -8.05
C ASP A 39 5.79 -8.34 -7.23
N PHE A 40 4.52 -8.54 -7.62
CA PHE A 40 3.62 -9.51 -6.97
C PHE A 40 4.15 -10.95 -7.04
N ILE A 41 4.59 -11.42 -8.21
CA ILE A 41 5.13 -12.77 -8.38
C ILE A 41 6.42 -12.97 -7.57
N VAL A 42 7.35 -12.03 -7.63
CA VAL A 42 8.62 -12.06 -6.87
C VAL A 42 8.36 -12.04 -5.35
N SER A 43 7.21 -11.52 -4.94
CA SER A 43 6.79 -11.42 -3.56
C SER A 43 6.17 -12.70 -2.99
N LEU A 44 5.62 -13.58 -3.83
CA LEU A 44 4.95 -14.81 -3.40
C LEU A 44 5.82 -15.76 -2.57
N PRO A 45 7.12 -15.99 -2.88
CA PRO A 45 7.98 -16.81 -2.03
C PRO A 45 8.06 -16.29 -0.59
N THR A 46 8.11 -14.96 -0.39
CA THR A 46 8.12 -14.39 0.95
C THR A 46 6.81 -14.64 1.68
N CYS A 47 5.67 -14.52 0.99
CA CYS A 47 4.36 -14.89 1.56
C CYS A 47 4.30 -16.38 1.93
N GLY A 48 4.83 -17.25 1.06
CA GLY A 48 4.95 -18.68 1.32
C GLY A 48 5.81 -19.00 2.54
N LEU A 49 6.92 -18.27 2.74
CA LEU A 49 7.75 -18.40 3.94
C LEU A 49 6.98 -18.01 5.20
N VAL A 50 6.19 -16.92 5.17
CA VAL A 50 5.36 -16.51 6.31
C VAL A 50 4.33 -17.58 6.67
N ILE A 51 3.66 -18.16 5.67
CA ILE A 51 2.70 -19.25 5.89
C ILE A 51 3.40 -20.49 6.43
N MET A 52 4.56 -20.86 5.88
CA MET A 52 5.35 -21.99 6.34
C MET A 52 5.82 -21.80 7.79
N MET A 53 6.18 -20.59 8.20
CA MET A 53 6.57 -20.28 9.59
C MET A 53 5.42 -20.49 10.58
N VAL A 54 4.16 -20.24 10.19
CA VAL A 54 3.00 -20.55 11.04
C VAL A 54 2.97 -22.04 11.38
N HIS A 55 3.18 -22.90 10.39
CA HIS A 55 3.22 -24.36 10.57
C HIS A 55 4.47 -24.83 11.32
N VAL A 56 5.64 -24.24 11.06
CA VAL A 56 6.90 -24.63 11.76
C VAL A 56 6.88 -24.29 13.25
N PHE A 57 6.18 -23.22 13.63
CA PHE A 57 6.07 -22.79 15.02
C PHE A 57 4.74 -23.20 15.68
N ASP A 58 3.94 -24.06 15.04
CA ASP A 58 2.64 -24.54 15.52
C ASP A 58 1.73 -23.39 16.01
N VAL A 59 1.63 -22.33 15.21
CA VAL A 59 0.85 -21.13 15.57
C VAL A 59 -0.64 -21.39 15.32
N SER A 60 -1.24 -22.21 16.18
CA SER A 60 -2.64 -22.68 16.12
C SER A 60 -3.70 -21.60 15.88
N ALA A 61 -3.43 -20.34 16.23
CA ALA A 61 -4.30 -19.21 15.96
C ALA A 61 -4.58 -18.98 14.46
N PHE A 62 -3.66 -19.39 13.58
CA PHE A 62 -3.74 -19.18 12.12
C PHE A 62 -3.93 -20.48 11.34
N GLU A 63 -4.10 -21.62 12.02
CA GLU A 63 -4.27 -22.93 11.40
C GLU A 63 -5.75 -23.34 11.27
N GLY A 64 -6.00 -24.42 10.53
CA GLY A 64 -7.32 -25.01 10.37
C GLY A 64 -8.31 -24.05 9.71
N SER A 65 -9.42 -23.74 10.38
CA SER A 65 -10.45 -22.85 9.80
C SER A 65 -10.04 -21.38 9.64
N ALA A 66 -8.96 -20.96 10.31
CA ALA A 66 -8.39 -19.61 10.17
C ALA A 66 -7.47 -19.48 8.94
N GLU A 67 -6.86 -20.59 8.51
CA GLU A 67 -5.78 -20.59 7.52
C GLU A 67 -6.18 -19.98 6.17
N PRO A 68 -7.35 -20.31 5.57
CA PRO A 68 -7.74 -19.70 4.30
C PRO A 68 -7.91 -18.18 4.41
N VAL A 69 -8.44 -17.69 5.53
CA VAL A 69 -8.61 -16.25 5.77
C VAL A 69 -7.26 -15.59 5.96
N PHE A 70 -6.35 -16.21 6.73
CA PHE A 70 -5.00 -15.74 6.93
C PHE A 70 -4.24 -15.60 5.60
N ILE A 71 -4.29 -16.61 4.73
CA ILE A 71 -3.66 -16.57 3.40
C ILE A 71 -4.23 -15.40 2.57
N ILE A 72 -5.55 -15.21 2.56
CA ILE A 72 -6.17 -14.10 1.83
C ILE A 72 -5.77 -12.73 2.42
N VAL A 73 -5.64 -12.61 3.75
CA VAL A 73 -5.12 -11.37 4.38
C VAL A 73 -3.74 -11.04 3.83
N ILE A 74 -2.83 -12.02 3.76
CA ILE A 74 -1.46 -11.82 3.27
C ILE A 74 -1.45 -11.44 1.78
N LEU A 75 -2.24 -12.12 0.94
CA LEU A 75 -2.29 -11.87 -0.50
C LEU A 75 -2.94 -10.51 -0.83
N LEU A 76 -4.04 -10.15 -0.16
CA LEU A 76 -4.69 -8.85 -0.35
C LEU A 76 -3.86 -7.70 0.21
N PHE A 77 -3.13 -7.92 1.30
CA PHE A 77 -2.16 -6.95 1.79
C PHE A 77 -1.07 -6.71 0.73
N LEU A 78 -0.51 -7.77 0.16
CA LEU A 78 0.49 -7.64 -0.90
C LEU A 78 -0.06 -6.87 -2.11
N LEU A 79 -1.28 -7.21 -2.55
CA LEU A 79 -1.90 -6.57 -3.71
C LEU A 79 -2.22 -5.08 -3.48
N SER A 80 -2.54 -4.69 -2.25
CA SER A 80 -2.90 -3.31 -1.90
C SER A 80 -1.69 -2.45 -1.52
N VAL A 81 -0.68 -3.02 -0.87
CA VAL A 81 0.51 -2.28 -0.43
C VAL A 81 1.45 -1.93 -1.58
N LEU A 82 1.53 -2.76 -2.64
CA LEU A 82 2.36 -2.48 -3.82
C LEU A 82 1.99 -1.15 -4.52
N PRO A 83 0.74 -0.93 -4.98
CA PRO A 83 0.36 0.34 -5.61
C PRO A 83 0.47 1.54 -4.67
N LEU A 84 0.22 1.35 -3.37
CA LEU A 84 0.48 2.40 -2.36
C LEU A 84 1.97 2.75 -2.28
N THR A 85 2.85 1.75 -2.31
CA THR A 85 4.32 1.94 -2.33
C THR A 85 4.73 2.75 -3.55
N TYR A 86 4.19 2.43 -4.73
CA TYR A 86 4.46 3.17 -5.95
C TYR A 86 4.01 4.62 -5.85
N LEU A 87 2.79 4.89 -5.39
CA LEU A 87 2.27 6.24 -5.19
C LEU A 87 3.16 7.06 -4.26
N LEU A 88 3.49 6.49 -3.10
CA LEU A 88 4.32 7.18 -2.13
C LEU A 88 5.75 7.38 -2.65
N SER A 89 6.28 6.48 -3.49
CA SER A 89 7.59 6.67 -4.14
C SER A 89 7.65 7.89 -5.03
N LEU A 90 6.51 8.32 -5.59
CA LEU A 90 6.42 9.56 -6.36
C LEU A 90 6.75 10.80 -5.52
N LEU A 91 6.57 10.75 -4.20
CA LEU A 91 6.80 11.89 -3.30
C LEU A 91 8.27 12.11 -2.91
N PHE A 92 9.14 11.12 -3.11
CA PHE A 92 10.52 11.19 -2.63
C PHE A 92 11.55 11.27 -3.75
N LYS A 93 12.56 12.11 -3.54
CA LYS A 93 13.67 12.37 -4.47
C LYS A 93 14.92 11.54 -4.18
N SER A 94 15.26 11.35 -2.90
CA SER A 94 16.42 10.57 -2.46
C SER A 94 15.97 9.22 -1.89
N PRO A 95 16.64 8.11 -2.28
CA PRO A 95 16.34 6.78 -1.77
C PRO A 95 16.52 6.69 -0.25
N GLU A 96 17.55 7.34 0.31
CA GLU A 96 17.92 7.20 1.73
C GLU A 96 16.90 7.86 2.66
N LYS A 97 16.48 9.09 2.36
CA LYS A 97 15.45 9.80 3.16
C LYS A 97 14.09 9.14 3.06
N ALA A 98 13.81 8.56 1.90
CA ALA A 98 12.57 7.86 1.69
C ALA A 98 12.51 6.60 2.55
N GLN A 99 13.54 5.74 2.49
CA GLN A 99 13.54 4.46 3.19
C GLN A 99 13.20 4.60 4.67
N ALA A 100 13.91 5.46 5.41
CA ALA A 100 13.65 5.68 6.84
C ALA A 100 12.21 6.16 7.11
N THR A 101 11.68 7.05 6.26
CA THR A 101 10.30 7.54 6.37
C THR A 101 9.27 6.44 6.13
N PHE A 102 9.49 5.59 5.13
CA PHE A 102 8.61 4.47 4.82
C PHE A 102 8.58 3.42 5.91
N THR A 103 9.75 3.01 6.40
CA THR A 103 9.85 2.06 7.50
C THR A 103 9.09 2.59 8.72
N ALA A 104 9.27 3.87 9.08
CA ALA A 104 8.54 4.48 10.19
C ALA A 104 7.02 4.48 9.95
N MET A 105 6.57 4.86 8.75
CA MET A 105 5.15 4.88 8.40
C MET A 105 4.53 3.47 8.47
N TYR A 106 5.25 2.45 8.00
CA TYR A 106 4.78 1.06 7.98
C TYR A 106 4.63 0.51 9.39
N VAL A 107 5.58 0.79 10.27
CA VAL A 107 5.51 0.39 11.68
C VAL A 107 4.39 1.13 12.43
N LEU A 108 4.23 2.43 12.17
CA LEU A 108 3.18 3.21 12.82
C LEU A 108 1.78 2.72 12.42
N LEU A 109 1.52 2.57 11.12
CA LEU A 109 0.23 2.14 10.60
C LEU A 109 -0.05 0.65 10.85
N GLY A 110 0.95 -0.21 10.63
CA GLY A 110 0.82 -1.66 10.70
C GLY A 110 1.05 -2.26 12.09
N SER A 111 1.53 -1.50 13.07
CA SER A 111 1.74 -2.03 14.42
C SER A 111 1.12 -1.13 15.47
N VAL A 112 1.61 0.11 15.61
CA VAL A 112 1.24 0.99 16.73
C VAL A 112 -0.26 1.28 16.72
N LEU A 113 -0.80 1.72 15.58
CA LEU A 113 -2.22 2.11 15.49
C LEU A 113 -3.17 0.91 15.61
N ALA A 114 -2.78 -0.26 15.10
CA ALA A 114 -3.55 -1.50 15.26
C ALA A 114 -3.63 -1.90 16.74
N VAL A 115 -2.50 -1.91 17.45
CA VAL A 115 -2.44 -2.21 18.88
C VAL A 115 -3.22 -1.20 19.70
N VAL A 116 -3.08 0.10 19.44
CA VAL A 116 -3.85 1.15 20.13
C VAL A 116 -5.35 0.95 19.95
N THR A 117 -5.79 0.67 18.71
CA THR A 117 -7.21 0.49 18.42
C THR A 117 -7.78 -0.75 19.09
N TYR A 118 -6.98 -1.83 19.15
CA TYR A 118 -7.29 -3.05 19.89
C TYR A 118 -7.40 -2.82 21.40
N ILE A 119 -6.42 -2.16 22.02
CA ILE A 119 -6.44 -1.85 23.46
C ILE A 119 -7.70 -1.03 23.81
N LEU A 120 -7.99 0.00 23.01
CA LEU A 120 -9.20 0.83 23.20
C LEU A 120 -10.50 0.02 23.03
N MET A 121 -10.50 -1.04 22.22
CA MET A 121 -11.64 -1.93 22.05
C MET A 121 -11.90 -2.78 23.30
N VAL A 122 -10.84 -3.25 23.97
CA VAL A 122 -10.93 -4.22 25.07
C VAL A 122 -11.05 -3.54 26.44
N ILE A 123 -10.41 -2.39 26.65
CA ILE A 123 -10.23 -1.81 28.00
C ILE A 123 -11.53 -1.32 28.68
N SER A 124 -12.44 -0.70 27.93
CA SER A 124 -13.68 -0.17 28.50
C SER A 124 -14.80 -0.08 27.46
N LYS A 125 -16.05 -0.20 27.90
CA LYS A 125 -17.22 0.07 27.05
C LYS A 125 -17.25 1.53 26.58
N SER A 126 -16.74 2.48 27.37
CA SER A 126 -16.71 3.91 27.00
C SER A 126 -15.73 4.20 25.85
N THR A 127 -14.64 3.45 25.74
CA THR A 127 -13.60 3.64 24.71
C THR A 127 -13.92 2.94 23.39
N LYS A 128 -14.90 2.02 23.36
CA LYS A 128 -15.33 1.32 22.13
C LYS A 128 -15.80 2.24 21.02
N ARG A 129 -16.41 3.39 21.34
CA ARG A 129 -16.80 4.37 20.30
C ARG A 129 -15.56 4.98 19.65
N ALA A 130 -14.56 5.38 20.43
CA ALA A 130 -13.31 5.93 19.92
C ALA A 130 -12.58 4.88 19.07
N SER A 131 -12.44 3.64 19.57
CA SER A 131 -11.85 2.52 18.82
C SER A 131 -12.52 2.33 17.45
N ARG A 132 -13.86 2.33 17.38
CA ARG A 132 -14.57 2.19 16.08
C ARG A 132 -14.30 3.32 15.11
N VAL A 133 -14.21 4.57 15.59
CA VAL A 133 -13.91 5.73 14.75
C VAL A 133 -12.47 5.67 14.24
N LEU A 134 -11.51 5.37 15.11
CA LEU A 134 -10.11 5.19 14.73
C LEU A 134 -9.95 4.05 13.74
N ALA A 135 -10.58 2.90 14.00
CA ALA A 135 -10.56 1.75 13.09
C ALA A 135 -11.14 2.08 11.72
N TYR A 136 -12.19 2.91 11.67
CA TYR A 136 -12.77 3.35 10.40
C TYR A 136 -11.79 4.25 9.62
N LEU A 137 -11.14 5.20 10.30
CA LEU A 137 -10.17 6.11 9.66
C LEU A 137 -8.91 5.38 9.18
N PHE A 138 -8.35 4.51 10.02
CA PHE A 138 -7.10 3.81 9.70
C PHE A 138 -7.29 2.64 8.75
N ARG A 139 -8.53 2.16 8.54
CA ARG A 139 -8.87 1.17 7.50
C ARG A 139 -8.74 1.68 6.07
N ALA A 140 -8.32 2.94 5.89
CA ALA A 140 -7.81 3.46 4.61
C ALA A 140 -6.30 3.19 4.42
N SER A 141 -5.69 2.36 5.28
CA SER A 141 -4.31 1.91 5.17
C SER A 141 -4.27 0.39 5.14
N PRO A 142 -3.67 -0.23 4.11
CA PRO A 142 -3.61 -1.69 3.99
C PRO A 142 -2.75 -2.30 5.11
N MET A 143 -1.76 -1.57 5.62
CA MET A 143 -0.92 -1.99 6.74
C MET A 143 -1.76 -2.16 8.02
N TYR A 144 -2.64 -1.18 8.29
CA TYR A 144 -3.55 -1.26 9.43
C TYR A 144 -4.57 -2.38 9.26
N CYS A 145 -5.17 -2.52 8.06
CA CYS A 145 -6.12 -3.59 7.74
C CYS A 145 -5.54 -4.98 7.96
N MET A 146 -4.31 -5.22 7.50
CA MET A 146 -3.60 -6.48 7.70
C MET A 146 -3.41 -6.75 9.20
N ALA A 147 -2.87 -5.78 9.95
CA ALA A 147 -2.58 -5.94 11.36
C ALA A 147 -3.83 -6.14 12.22
N ASP A 148 -4.87 -5.35 11.99
CA ASP A 148 -6.18 -5.48 12.65
C ASP A 148 -6.78 -6.87 12.36
N ALA A 149 -6.71 -7.36 11.12
CA ALA A 149 -7.19 -8.69 10.77
C ALA A 149 -6.42 -9.80 11.51
N LEU A 150 -5.08 -9.73 11.57
CA LEU A 150 -4.27 -10.73 12.29
C LEU A 150 -4.56 -10.75 13.79
N ILE A 151 -4.70 -9.57 14.41
CA ILE A 151 -5.09 -9.43 15.82
C ILE A 151 -6.48 -10.05 16.04
N LEU A 152 -7.46 -9.70 15.21
CA LEU A 152 -8.82 -10.21 15.36
C LEU A 152 -8.91 -11.72 15.14
N ILE A 153 -8.17 -12.29 14.18
CA ILE A 153 -8.05 -13.75 14.01
C ILE A 153 -7.50 -14.39 15.28
N SER A 154 -6.40 -13.85 15.83
CA SER A 154 -5.72 -14.38 17.02
C SER A 154 -6.61 -14.37 18.26
N PHE A 155 -7.38 -13.29 18.46
CA PHE A 155 -8.22 -13.13 19.64
C PHE A 155 -9.68 -13.54 19.42
N LYS A 156 -10.04 -14.07 18.25
CA LYS A 156 -11.39 -14.56 17.93
C LYS A 156 -11.96 -15.49 19.01
N PRO A 157 -11.23 -16.51 19.54
CA PRO A 157 -11.80 -17.42 20.53
C PRO A 157 -12.32 -16.73 21.79
N TYR A 158 -11.76 -15.58 22.15
CA TYR A 158 -12.11 -14.81 23.34
C TYR A 158 -13.15 -13.72 23.08
N LEU A 159 -13.07 -13.07 21.91
CA LEU A 159 -13.89 -11.90 21.60
C LEU A 159 -15.15 -12.24 20.81
N PHE A 160 -15.05 -13.22 19.90
CA PHE A 160 -16.08 -13.55 18.92
C PHE A 160 -16.11 -15.07 18.63
N PRO A 161 -16.32 -15.91 19.66
CA PRO A 161 -16.26 -17.37 19.51
C PRO A 161 -17.22 -17.88 18.44
N ASP A 162 -18.43 -17.32 18.39
CA ASP A 162 -19.52 -17.76 17.51
C ASP A 162 -19.45 -17.24 16.08
N LEU A 163 -18.58 -16.26 15.80
CA LEU A 163 -18.48 -15.68 14.45
C LEU A 163 -17.62 -16.57 13.53
N SER A 164 -17.92 -16.55 12.24
CA SER A 164 -17.03 -17.11 11.22
C SER A 164 -15.79 -16.23 11.05
N TYR A 165 -14.65 -16.81 10.67
CA TYR A 165 -13.46 -16.02 10.36
C TYR A 165 -13.70 -15.02 9.23
N TRP A 166 -14.63 -15.32 8.32
CA TRP A 166 -15.05 -14.47 7.19
C TRP A 166 -16.05 -13.38 7.57
N ASP A 167 -16.54 -13.35 8.81
CA ASP A 167 -17.57 -12.40 9.23
C ASP A 167 -17.07 -10.96 9.06
N GLN A 168 -17.98 -10.07 8.63
CA GLN A 168 -17.70 -8.65 8.43
C GLN A 168 -17.19 -7.95 9.68
N LYS A 169 -17.61 -8.39 10.87
CA LYS A 169 -17.15 -7.84 12.15
C LYS A 169 -15.76 -8.33 12.54
N LEU A 170 -15.29 -9.45 11.97
CA LEU A 170 -13.98 -10.02 12.26
C LEU A 170 -12.95 -9.62 11.20
N THR A 171 -13.01 -10.21 10.00
CA THR A 171 -12.03 -9.91 8.94
C THR A 171 -12.66 -9.33 7.69
N GLY A 172 -13.94 -9.58 7.42
CA GLY A 172 -14.58 -9.25 6.15
C GLY A 172 -14.43 -7.77 5.76
N ARG A 173 -14.52 -6.85 6.72
CA ARG A 173 -14.29 -5.41 6.47
C ARG A 173 -12.85 -5.08 6.09
N ASN A 174 -11.87 -5.72 6.74
CA ASN A 174 -10.45 -5.53 6.43
C ASN A 174 -10.13 -6.11 5.04
N LEU A 175 -10.67 -7.29 4.72
CA LEU A 175 -10.50 -7.91 3.40
C LEU A 175 -11.12 -7.05 2.29
N SER A 176 -12.36 -6.58 2.48
CA SER A 176 -13.03 -5.72 1.50
C SER A 176 -12.32 -4.39 1.33
N ALA A 177 -11.78 -3.82 2.41
CA ALA A 177 -11.02 -2.57 2.36
C ALA A 177 -9.75 -2.75 1.53
N MET A 178 -8.92 -3.76 1.82
CA MET A 178 -7.70 -4.03 1.05
C MET A 178 -7.97 -4.32 -0.43
N ALA A 179 -9.04 -5.05 -0.74
CA ALA A 179 -9.46 -5.28 -2.13
C ALA A 179 -9.78 -3.95 -2.84
N VAL A 180 -10.59 -3.09 -2.22
CA VAL A 180 -10.93 -1.76 -2.77
C VAL A 180 -9.69 -0.88 -2.88
N GLU A 181 -8.84 -0.84 -1.84
CA GLU A 181 -7.59 -0.08 -1.81
C GLU A 181 -6.65 -0.45 -2.95
N SER A 182 -6.50 -1.75 -3.26
CA SER A 182 -5.65 -2.18 -4.38
C SER A 182 -6.05 -1.55 -5.71
N VAL A 183 -7.35 -1.53 -6.00
CA VAL A 183 -7.90 -0.94 -7.23
C VAL A 183 -7.78 0.58 -7.18
N LEU A 184 -8.14 1.19 -6.05
CA LEU A 184 -8.12 2.64 -5.89
C LEU A 184 -6.71 3.22 -5.99
N TYR A 185 -5.73 2.64 -5.32
CA TYR A 185 -4.36 3.12 -5.37
C TYR A 185 -3.73 2.91 -6.74
N PHE A 186 -4.02 1.80 -7.41
CA PHE A 186 -3.52 1.57 -8.76
C PHE A 186 -4.17 2.54 -9.76
N ALA A 187 -5.48 2.78 -9.65
CA ALA A 187 -6.16 3.78 -10.47
C ALA A 187 -5.64 5.20 -10.21
N LEU A 188 -5.38 5.55 -8.94
CA LEU A 188 -4.79 6.84 -8.58
C LEU A 188 -3.36 6.98 -9.13
N LEU A 189 -2.57 5.91 -9.12
CA LEU A 189 -1.23 5.89 -9.72
C LEU A 189 -1.29 6.19 -11.22
N LEU A 190 -2.18 5.50 -11.94
CA LEU A 190 -2.39 5.75 -13.37
C LEU A 190 -2.92 7.17 -13.63
N LEU A 191 -3.79 7.68 -12.76
CA LEU A 191 -4.31 9.04 -12.88
C LEU A 191 -3.20 10.08 -12.70
N VAL A 192 -2.36 9.94 -11.67
CA VAL A 192 -1.21 10.83 -11.44
C VAL A 192 -0.28 10.84 -12.66
N GLU A 193 -0.03 9.67 -13.24
CA GLU A 193 0.82 9.50 -14.43
C GLU A 193 0.21 10.09 -15.70
N TYR A 194 -1.10 9.91 -15.87
CA TYR A 194 -1.85 10.54 -16.95
C TYR A 194 -1.78 12.07 -16.82
N MET A 195 -2.03 12.62 -15.63
CA MET A 195 -1.96 14.08 -15.39
C MET A 195 -0.56 14.63 -15.64
N ALA A 196 0.48 13.89 -15.25
CA ALA A 196 1.88 14.27 -15.52
C ALA A 196 2.22 14.28 -17.03
N SER A 197 1.48 13.53 -17.85
CA SER A 197 1.67 13.45 -19.30
C SER A 197 1.01 14.59 -20.10
N PHE A 198 0.10 15.37 -19.49
CA PHE A 198 -0.62 16.48 -20.15
C PHE A 198 -0.41 17.83 -19.44
N PRO A 199 0.60 18.63 -19.83
CA PRO A 199 0.90 19.92 -19.17
C PRO A 199 -0.25 20.94 -19.21
N SER A 200 -1.13 20.87 -20.21
CA SER A 200 -2.25 21.81 -20.41
C SER A 200 -3.36 21.68 -19.36
N LEU A 201 -3.51 20.51 -18.74
CA LEU A 201 -4.49 20.30 -17.65
C LEU A 201 -3.97 20.86 -16.33
N MET A 202 -2.65 20.78 -16.09
CA MET A 202 -2.02 21.38 -14.92
C MET A 202 -2.13 22.91 -14.89
N THR A 203 -2.04 23.56 -16.06
CA THR A 203 -2.28 25.00 -16.18
C THR A 203 -3.72 25.39 -15.82
N ARG A 204 -4.71 24.53 -16.11
CA ARG A 204 -6.13 24.75 -15.75
C ARG A 204 -6.44 24.52 -14.27
N LEU A 205 -5.63 23.71 -13.57
CA LEU A 205 -5.75 23.44 -12.13
C LEU A 205 -5.00 24.49 -11.26
N GLY A 206 -4.53 25.58 -11.85
CA GLY A 206 -3.89 26.69 -11.13
C GLY A 206 -2.41 26.48 -10.80
N PHE A 207 -1.79 25.40 -11.29
CA PHE A 207 -0.35 25.24 -11.22
C PHE A 207 0.31 26.08 -12.33
N ASN A 208 1.21 26.98 -11.96
CA ASN A 208 1.84 27.90 -12.93
C ASN A 208 2.90 27.17 -13.75
N VAL A 209 2.48 26.62 -14.89
CA VAL A 209 3.30 25.86 -15.82
C VAL A 209 3.79 26.82 -16.91
N ASN A 210 4.89 27.54 -16.66
CA ASN A 210 5.60 28.30 -17.69
C ASN A 210 6.52 27.33 -18.45
N VAL A 211 6.00 26.71 -19.52
CA VAL A 211 6.78 25.82 -20.39
C VAL A 211 6.88 26.46 -21.78
N PRO A 212 8.10 26.70 -22.31
CA PRO A 212 8.28 27.16 -23.68
C PRO A 212 7.63 26.17 -24.66
N LYS A 213 6.87 26.69 -25.64
CA LYS A 213 5.96 25.96 -26.55
C LYS A 213 6.60 24.90 -27.49
N ALA A 214 7.83 24.44 -27.26
CA ALA A 214 8.51 23.52 -28.17
C ALA A 214 8.62 22.06 -27.69
N VAL A 215 8.37 21.73 -26.41
CA VAL A 215 8.53 20.34 -25.92
C VAL A 215 7.54 20.04 -24.79
N SER A 216 6.29 19.70 -25.14
CA SER A 216 5.16 19.63 -24.19
C SER A 216 4.98 18.29 -23.45
N GLY A 217 6.05 17.54 -23.19
CA GLY A 217 6.01 16.33 -22.34
C GLY A 217 7.05 16.30 -21.23
N PHE A 218 7.95 17.29 -21.20
CA PHE A 218 9.26 17.13 -20.56
C PHE A 218 9.47 18.01 -19.31
N PHE A 219 8.78 19.14 -19.18
CA PHE A 219 9.24 20.19 -18.27
C PHE A 219 8.65 20.22 -16.86
N PHE A 220 7.61 19.43 -16.51
CA PHE A 220 7.04 19.55 -15.16
C PHE A 220 7.97 18.99 -14.06
N PHE A 221 8.70 17.90 -14.34
CA PHE A 221 9.69 17.37 -13.41
C PHE A 221 10.94 18.25 -13.27
N PHE A 222 11.33 18.96 -14.34
CA PHE A 222 12.41 19.95 -14.33
C PHE A 222 12.00 21.28 -13.65
N TYR A 223 10.72 21.67 -13.72
CA TYR A 223 10.23 22.90 -13.08
C TYR A 223 10.14 22.78 -11.55
N LEU A 224 9.84 21.58 -11.03
CA LEU A 224 9.93 21.25 -9.59
C LEU A 224 11.37 20.97 -9.11
N TYR A 225 12.33 20.87 -10.05
CA TYR A 225 13.76 20.72 -9.77
C TYR A 225 14.40 22.08 -9.46
N ASP A 226 14.08 23.12 -10.22
CA ASP A 226 14.68 24.47 -10.10
C ASP A 226 14.12 25.34 -8.96
N ARG A 227 12.93 25.03 -8.42
CA ARG A 227 12.27 25.88 -7.40
C ARG A 227 12.49 25.46 -5.94
N LEU A 228 13.25 24.39 -5.70
CA LEU A 228 13.55 23.87 -4.36
C LEU A 228 15.06 23.83 -4.03
N SER A 229 15.85 24.53 -4.86
CA SER A 229 17.22 24.99 -4.57
C SER A 229 17.22 26.50 -4.43
#